data_AF-A0A9P8EA11-F1
#
_entry.id   AF-A0A9P8EA11-F1
#
_cell.length_a   1.000
_cell.length_b   1.000
_cell.length_c   1.000
_cell.angle_alpha   90.00
_cell.angle_beta   90.00
_cell.angle_gamma   90.00
#
_symmetry.space_group_name_H-M   'P 1'
#
loop_
_entity.id
_entity.type
_entity.pdbx_description
1 polymer ?
#
loop_
_entity_poly.entity_id
_entity_poly.type
_entity_poly.pdbx_seq_one_letter_code
_entity_poly.pdbx_strand_id
1 'polypeptide(L)' 'MAPKKTKTSDSINSRLALVMKSGKVTLGYKSTIKAIRSGKAKLIIIAGNTP' A
#
# COMPACT_ATOMS: atom_id res chain seq x y z
N MET A 1 -22.49 -7.49 -13.48
CA MET A 1 -21.60 -6.39 -13.93
C MET A 1 -21.12 -5.67 -12.68
N ALA A 2 -19.89 -5.93 -12.22
CA ALA A 2 -19.41 -5.41 -10.94
C ALA A 2 -19.25 -3.88 -10.97
N PRO A 3 -19.68 -3.13 -9.94
CA PRO A 3 -19.65 -1.68 -9.96
C PRO A 3 -18.20 -1.19 -9.92
N LYS A 4 -17.80 -0.47 -10.97
CA LYS A 4 -16.51 0.19 -11.09
C LYS A 4 -16.41 1.26 -10.02
N LYS A 5 -15.67 0.96 -8.95
CA LYS A 5 -15.48 1.85 -7.79
C LYS A 5 -14.95 3.21 -8.26
N THR A 6 -15.70 4.24 -7.94
CA THR A 6 -15.50 5.64 -8.27
C THR A 6 -14.12 6.14 -7.85
N LYS A 7 -13.49 6.89 -8.76
CA LYS A 7 -12.15 7.48 -8.62
C LYS A 7 -12.09 8.44 -7.42
N THR A 8 -11.64 7.94 -6.26
CA THR A 8 -11.09 8.75 -5.16
C THR A 8 -9.56 8.58 -5.14
N SER A 9 -8.93 8.63 -6.33
CA SER A 9 -7.52 8.27 -6.51
C SER A 9 -6.55 9.42 -6.21
N ASP A 10 -7.01 10.67 -6.26
CA ASP A 10 -6.12 11.83 -6.26
C ASP A 10 -5.50 12.09 -4.88
N SER A 11 -6.18 11.75 -3.78
CA SER A 11 -5.67 12.01 -2.43
C SER A 11 -4.65 10.97 -1.93
N ILE A 12 -4.76 9.72 -2.35
CA ILE A 12 -3.89 8.63 -1.91
C ILE A 12 -2.55 8.68 -2.65
N ASN A 13 -2.57 8.95 -3.96
CA ASN A 13 -1.35 9.00 -4.77
C ASN A 13 -0.39 10.10 -4.31
N SER A 14 -0.90 11.29 -3.98
CA SER A 14 -0.08 12.38 -3.43
C SER A 14 0.54 12.03 -2.07
N ARG A 15 -0.19 11.31 -1.21
CA ARG A 15 0.33 10.84 0.09
C ARG A 15 1.39 9.75 -0.09
N LEU A 16 1.18 8.83 -1.04
CA LEU A 16 2.17 7.81 -1.38
C LEU A 16 3.46 8.42 -1.90
N ALA A 17 3.40 9.46 -2.74
CA ALA A 17 4.58 10.14 -3.24
C ALA A 17 5.46 10.70 -2.09
N LEU A 18 4.84 11.28 -1.06
CA LEU A 18 5.55 11.74 0.13
C LEU A 18 6.16 10.57 0.93
N VAL A 19 5.37 9.51 1.17
CA VAL A 19 5.81 8.33 1.92
C VAL A 19 6.97 7.61 1.23
N MET A 20 7.00 7.57 -0.10
CA MET A 20 8.12 6.99 -0.86
C MET A 20 9.38 7.86 -0.77
N LYS A 21 9.24 9.18 -0.62
CA LYS A 21 10.38 10.11 -0.52
C LYS A 21 11.03 10.10 0.86
N SER A 22 10.25 10.09 1.94
CA SER A 22 10.77 10.27 3.31
C SER A 22 10.28 9.24 4.33
N GLY A 23 9.32 8.40 3.98
CA GLY A 23 8.76 7.38 4.86
C GLY A 23 9.57 6.08 4.87
N LYS A 24 9.40 5.30 5.95
CA LYS A 24 9.89 3.91 6.01
C LYS A 24 8.87 2.99 5.35
N VAL A 25 9.25 2.40 4.22
CA VAL A 25 8.39 1.48 3.45
C VAL A 25 9.07 0.15 3.21
N THR A 26 8.28 -0.88 2.96
CA THR A 26 8.75 -2.19 2.52
C THR A 26 7.81 -2.68 1.44
N LEU A 27 8.36 -3.10 0.30
CA LEU A 27 7.62 -3.55 -0.87
C LEU A 27 7.89 -5.04 -1.12
N GLY A 28 6.85 -5.75 -1.57
CA GLY A 28 6.91 -7.18 -1.92
C GLY A 28 6.37 -8.12 -0.84
N TYR A 29 5.79 -9.25 -1.26
CA TYR A 29 5.06 -10.17 -0.38
C TYR A 29 5.90 -10.70 0.80
N LYS A 30 7.09 -11.26 0.53
CA LYS A 30 7.94 -11.88 1.56
C LYS A 30 8.43 -10.89 2.62
N SER A 31 8.80 -9.68 2.21
CA SER A 31 9.32 -8.64 3.10
C SER A 31 8.19 -8.00 3.91
N THR A 32 7.01 -7.81 3.31
CA THR A 32 5.80 -7.37 4.01
C THR A 32 5.36 -8.38 5.07
N ILE A 33 5.40 -9.69 4.80
CA ILE A 33 5.12 -10.73 5.82
C ILE A 33 6.09 -10.63 7.01
N LYS A 34 7.39 -10.42 6.76
CA LYS A 34 8.36 -10.22 7.85
C LYS A 34 8.04 -8.96 8.66
N ALA A 35 7.64 -7.86 8.01
CA ALA A 35 7.24 -6.62 8.68
C ALA A 35 5.97 -6.80 9.53
N ILE A 36 5.02 -7.62 9.08
CA ILE A 36 3.81 -7.97 9.84
C ILE A 36 4.18 -8.81 11.07
N ARG A 37 4.96 -9.88 10.88
CA ARG A 37 5.38 -10.77 11.99
C ARG A 37 6.20 -10.05 13.07
N SER A 38 6.97 -9.03 12.67
CA SER A 38 7.74 -8.20 13.61
C SER A 38 6.95 -7.03 14.19
N GLY A 39 5.67 -6.87 13.87
CA GLY A 39 4.81 -5.79 14.38
C GLY A 39 5.21 -4.39 13.90
N LYS A 40 6.07 -4.29 12.88
CA LYS A 40 6.57 -3.00 12.36
C LYS A 40 5.63 -2.38 11.33
N ALA A 41 4.77 -3.19 10.70
CA ALA A 41 3.82 -2.73 9.69
C ALA A 41 2.65 -1.97 10.35
N LYS A 42 2.50 -0.68 10.02
CA LYS A 42 1.41 0.19 10.49
C LYS A 42 0.30 0.39 9.45
N LEU A 43 0.62 0.22 8.17
CA LEU A 43 -0.29 0.33 7.04
C LEU A 43 0.16 -0.64 5.94
N ILE A 44 -0.81 -1.31 5.31
CA ILE A 44 -0.58 -2.23 4.19
C ILE A 44 -1.46 -1.77 3.02
N ILE A 45 -0.87 -1.70 1.83
CA ILE A 45 -1.55 -1.33 0.59
C ILE A 45 -1.39 -2.49 -0.39
N ILE A 46 -2.52 -2.95 -0.92
CA ILE A 46 -2.60 -4.11 -1.82
C ILE A 46 -3.15 -3.61 -3.15
N ALA A 47 -2.47 -3.95 -4.26
CA ALA A 47 -2.96 -3.60 -5.59
C ALA A 47 -4.13 -4.52 -5.98
N GLY A 48 -5.13 -3.99 -6.68
CA GLY A 48 -6.35 -4.72 -7.02
C GLY A 48 -6.14 -5.93 -7.93
N ASN A 49 -4.95 -6.08 -8.53
CA ASN A 49 -4.55 -7.20 -9.39
C ASN A 49 -3.53 -8.14 -8.72
N THR A 50 -3.34 -8.06 -7.40
CA THR A 50 -2.49 -9.02 -6.68
C THR A 50 -3.19 -10.38 -6.59
N PRO A 51 -2.48 -11.50 -6.87
CA PRO A 51 -3.02 -12.85 -6.74
C PRO A 51 -3.22 -13.26 -5.28
#